data_AF-A0A2P5CYT1-F1
#
_entry.id   AF-A0A2P5CYT1-F1
#
_cell.length_a   1.000
_cell.length_b   1.000
_cell.length_c   1.000
_cell.angle_alpha   90.00
_cell.angle_beta   90.00
_cell.angle_gamma   90.00
#
_symmetry.space_group_name_H-M   'P 1'
#
loop_
_entity.id
_entity.type
_entity.pdbx_description
1 polymer ?
#
loop_
_entity_poly.entity_id
_entity_poly.type
_entity_poly.pdbx_seq_one_letter_code
_entity_poly.pdbx_strand_id
1 'polypeptide(L)'
;KIMAASKSNFHVRSNSLPSKPHPVIEECNNLLTRLGEASQATSSSFIAQKVGGLEDLQLCVEKLLQLPLSQQAFVQGPQEKCVNELVDGSLGLLDIYSTAKDAVLHTKECAREIQSIRRRKVSLETEIKKYSASRKVVKKAIQKALTSLKGVESKSSFSPSSKYGCCAV
;
A
#
# COMPACT_ATOMS: atom_id res chain seq x y z
N LYS A 1 -55.25 -35.52 21.85
CA LYS A 1 -54.89 -34.13 22.18
C LYS A 1 -54.81 -33.37 20.85
N ILE A 2 -55.89 -32.71 20.45
CA ILE A 2 -55.98 -32.02 19.15
C ILE A 2 -55.35 -30.64 19.33
N MET A 3 -54.27 -30.34 18.61
CA MET A 3 -53.67 -29.01 18.57
C MET A 3 -54.52 -28.13 17.62
N ALA A 4 -55.20 -27.13 18.20
CA ALA A 4 -55.84 -26.07 17.44
C ALA A 4 -54.77 -25.09 16.93
N ALA A 5 -54.76 -24.82 15.63
CA ALA A 5 -53.92 -23.81 15.02
C ALA A 5 -54.49 -22.39 15.31
N SER A 6 -53.69 -21.54 15.94
CA SER A 6 -54.01 -20.13 16.15
C SER A 6 -53.82 -19.34 14.84
N LYS A 7 -54.91 -18.84 14.25
CA LYS A 7 -54.86 -17.86 13.16
C LYS A 7 -54.36 -16.52 13.72
N SER A 8 -53.14 -16.12 13.38
CA SER A 8 -52.66 -14.76 13.59
C SER A 8 -53.28 -13.86 12.52
N ASN A 9 -54.16 -12.93 12.95
CA ASN A 9 -54.64 -11.84 12.10
C ASN A 9 -53.48 -10.89 11.81
N PHE A 10 -52.86 -11.00 10.63
CA PHE A 10 -51.90 -10.02 10.16
C PHE A 10 -52.67 -8.75 9.78
N HIS A 11 -52.61 -7.73 10.62
CA HIS A 11 -53.08 -6.39 10.28
C HIS A 11 -52.09 -5.81 9.27
N VAL A 12 -52.46 -5.80 7.99
CA VAL A 12 -51.75 -5.03 6.97
C VAL A 12 -51.85 -3.57 7.38
N ARG A 13 -50.77 -3.01 7.92
CA ARG A 13 -50.65 -1.58 8.16
C ARG A 13 -50.38 -0.93 6.82
N SER A 14 -51.35 -0.19 6.31
CA SER A 14 -51.23 0.59 5.09
C SER A 14 -50.07 1.58 5.23
N ASN A 15 -49.11 1.53 4.31
CA ASN A 15 -48.10 2.57 4.16
C ASN A 15 -48.79 3.84 3.65
N SER A 16 -49.07 4.80 4.54
CA SER A 16 -49.46 6.15 4.14
C SER A 16 -48.22 6.87 3.63
N LEU A 17 -48.00 6.84 2.31
CA LEU A 17 -47.10 7.80 1.68
C LEU A 17 -47.69 9.21 1.92
N PRO A 18 -46.86 10.24 2.11
CA PRO A 18 -47.36 11.61 2.16
C PRO A 18 -48.07 11.89 0.84
N SER A 19 -49.41 11.93 0.89
CA SER A 19 -50.27 11.97 -0.29
C SER A 19 -50.28 13.33 -0.97
N LYS A 20 -49.54 14.32 -0.46
CA LYS A 20 -49.56 15.69 -0.95
C LYS A 20 -48.12 16.20 -1.14
N PRO A 21 -47.81 16.79 -2.30
CA PRO A 21 -46.55 17.50 -2.48
C PRO A 21 -46.43 18.65 -1.47
N HIS A 22 -45.20 19.07 -1.21
CA HIS A 22 -44.95 20.25 -0.38
C HIS A 22 -45.67 21.47 -1.02
N PRO A 23 -46.30 22.35 -0.24
CA PRO A 23 -47.10 23.46 -0.78
C PRO A 23 -46.32 24.35 -1.77
N VAL A 24 -45.02 24.55 -1.54
CA VAL A 24 -44.13 25.29 -2.46
C VAL A 24 -43.91 24.56 -3.79
N ILE A 25 -43.85 23.22 -3.80
CA ILE A 25 -43.73 22.42 -5.02
C ILE A 25 -45.02 22.50 -5.83
N GLU A 26 -46.16 22.44 -5.15
CA GLU A 26 -47.48 22.58 -5.75
C GLU A 26 -47.68 23.98 -6.37
N GLU A 27 -47.27 25.02 -5.65
CA GLU A 27 -47.27 26.41 -6.13
C GLU A 27 -46.43 26.59 -7.40
N CYS A 28 -45.18 26.09 -7.40
CA CYS A 28 -44.30 26.19 -8.57
C CYS A 28 -44.85 25.43 -9.78
N ASN A 29 -45.43 24.24 -9.57
CA ASN A 29 -46.06 23.48 -10.66
C ASN A 29 -47.27 24.21 -11.25
N ASN A 30 -48.10 24.83 -10.41
CA ASN A 30 -49.24 25.61 -10.87
C ASN A 30 -48.80 26.84 -11.69
N LEU A 31 -47.73 27.52 -11.26
CA LEU A 31 -47.14 28.65 -12.00
C LEU A 31 -46.59 28.21 -13.37
N LEU A 32 -45.89 27.06 -13.43
CA LEU A 32 -45.38 26.48 -14.66
C LEU A 32 -46.50 26.11 -15.64
N THR A 33 -47.54 25.41 -15.17
CA THR A 33 -48.71 25.04 -15.99
C THR A 33 -49.39 26.28 -16.55
N ARG A 34 -49.64 27.29 -15.72
CA ARG A 34 -50.25 28.57 -16.13
C ARG A 34 -49.43 29.31 -17.19
N LEU A 35 -48.10 29.34 -17.05
CA LEU A 35 -47.18 29.94 -18.02
C LEU A 35 -47.10 29.15 -19.35
N GLY A 36 -47.24 27.83 -19.27
CA GLY A 36 -47.22 26.92 -20.42
C GLY A 36 -48.48 27.04 -21.28
N GLU A 37 -49.66 27.14 -20.67
CA GLU A 37 -50.95 27.30 -21.38
C GLU A 37 -51.06 28.66 -22.08
N ALA A 38 -50.33 29.66 -21.60
CA ALA A 38 -50.28 31.03 -22.09
C ALA A 38 -49.43 31.21 -23.39
N SER A 39 -49.15 30.16 -24.17
CA SER A 39 -48.16 30.21 -25.26
C SER A 39 -48.62 30.93 -26.55
N GLN A 40 -49.93 31.18 -26.75
CA GLN A 40 -50.47 31.62 -28.05
C GLN A 40 -51.07 33.04 -28.11
N ALA A 41 -51.00 33.84 -27.04
CA ALA A 41 -51.63 35.16 -27.02
C ALA A 41 -50.61 36.30 -27.17
N THR A 42 -50.82 37.14 -28.18
CA THR A 42 -49.94 38.24 -28.61
C THR A 42 -50.35 39.63 -28.10
N SER A 43 -51.38 39.71 -27.25
CA SER A 43 -51.80 40.98 -26.65
C SER A 43 -50.75 41.51 -25.67
N SER A 44 -50.53 42.83 -25.66
CA SER A 44 -49.60 43.51 -24.74
C SER A 44 -49.93 43.24 -23.26
N SER A 45 -51.21 43.19 -22.91
CA SER A 45 -51.69 42.84 -21.56
C SER A 45 -51.28 41.42 -21.15
N PHE A 46 -51.26 40.50 -22.11
CA PHE A 46 -50.94 39.11 -21.89
C PHE A 46 -49.43 38.88 -21.73
N ILE A 47 -48.63 39.64 -22.48
CA ILE A 47 -47.17 39.69 -22.33
C ILE A 47 -46.80 40.20 -20.93
N ALA A 48 -47.43 41.29 -20.46
CA ALA A 48 -47.19 41.81 -19.12
C ALA A 48 -47.54 40.78 -18.03
N GLN A 49 -48.66 40.07 -18.18
CA GLN A 49 -49.06 38.98 -17.28
C GLN A 49 -48.05 37.81 -17.29
N LYS A 50 -47.50 37.45 -18.44
CA LYS A 50 -46.44 36.42 -18.54
C LYS A 50 -45.17 36.85 -17.83
N VAL A 51 -44.75 38.10 -18.01
CA VAL A 51 -43.54 38.63 -17.36
C VAL A 51 -43.72 38.63 -15.84
N GLY A 52 -44.86 39.09 -15.32
CA GLY A 52 -45.17 38.98 -13.89
C GLY A 52 -45.23 37.53 -13.39
N GLY A 53 -45.79 36.62 -14.19
CA GLY A 53 -45.80 35.20 -13.86
C GLY A 53 -44.41 34.55 -13.81
N LEU A 54 -43.45 35.03 -14.60
CA LEU A 54 -42.05 34.58 -14.54
C LEU A 54 -41.35 35.08 -13.28
N GLU A 55 -41.64 36.30 -12.85
CA GLU A 55 -41.14 36.84 -11.58
C GLU A 55 -41.68 36.03 -10.39
N ASP A 56 -42.99 35.72 -10.38
CA ASP A 56 -43.62 34.86 -9.39
C ASP A 56 -42.97 33.46 -9.35
N LEU A 57 -42.69 32.88 -10.53
CA LEU A 57 -42.03 31.58 -10.65
C LEU A 57 -40.61 31.63 -10.10
N GLN A 58 -39.87 32.69 -10.39
CA GLN A 58 -38.51 32.86 -9.91
C GLN A 58 -38.45 32.94 -8.38
N LEU A 59 -39.38 33.70 -7.77
CA LEU A 59 -39.54 33.75 -6.31
C LEU A 59 -39.94 32.38 -5.73
N CYS A 60 -40.81 31.62 -6.41
CA CYS A 60 -41.20 30.28 -5.99
C CYS A 60 -40.02 29.30 -6.02
N VAL A 61 -39.21 29.31 -7.09
CA VAL A 61 -38.02 28.47 -7.23
C VAL A 61 -36.98 28.82 -6.16
N GLU A 62 -36.81 30.10 -5.83
CA GLU A 62 -35.90 30.51 -4.77
C GLU A 62 -36.35 29.97 -3.40
N LYS A 63 -37.65 30.04 -3.07
CA LYS A 63 -38.20 29.39 -1.88
C LYS A 63 -38.00 27.87 -1.91
N LEU A 64 -38.15 27.24 -3.08
CA LEU A 64 -37.94 25.81 -3.25
C LEU A 64 -36.48 25.41 -2.97
N LEU A 65 -35.51 26.18 -3.46
CA LEU A 65 -34.09 25.96 -3.22
C LEU A 65 -33.70 26.18 -1.75
N GLN A 66 -34.39 27.08 -1.05
CA GLN A 66 -34.18 27.31 0.38
C GLN A 66 -34.75 26.19 1.27
N LEU A 67 -35.58 25.27 0.74
CA LEU A 67 -36.10 24.17 1.55
C LEU A 67 -34.97 23.25 2.06
N PRO A 68 -35.05 22.79 3.33
CA PRO A 68 -34.05 21.88 3.89
C PRO A 68 -33.85 20.62 3.06
N LEU A 69 -34.92 20.08 2.46
CA LEU A 69 -34.86 18.88 1.61
C LEU A 69 -34.04 19.14 0.33
N SER A 70 -34.17 20.31 -0.27
CA SER A 70 -33.45 20.71 -1.49
C SER A 70 -31.97 20.94 -1.19
N GLN A 71 -31.66 21.61 -0.08
CA GLN A 71 -30.28 21.81 0.37
C GLN A 71 -29.62 20.49 0.76
N GLN A 72 -30.36 19.61 1.44
CA GLN A 72 -29.88 18.29 1.82
C GLN A 72 -29.61 17.41 0.59
N ALA A 73 -30.44 17.49 -0.46
CA ALA A 73 -30.17 16.78 -1.72
C ALA A 73 -28.90 17.29 -2.43
N PHE A 74 -28.56 18.57 -2.26
CA PHE A 74 -27.35 19.17 -2.83
C PHE A 74 -26.09 18.79 -2.05
N VAL A 75 -26.17 18.82 -0.71
CA VAL A 75 -25.05 18.49 0.19
C VAL A 75 -24.83 16.98 0.29
N GLN A 76 -25.88 16.19 0.45
CA GLN A 76 -25.80 14.71 0.51
C GLN A 76 -25.84 14.05 -0.88
N GLY A 77 -25.69 14.83 -1.94
CA GLY A 77 -25.62 14.31 -3.30
C GLY A 77 -24.42 13.38 -3.52
N PRO A 78 -24.29 12.76 -4.72
CA PRO A 78 -23.16 11.91 -5.09
C PRO A 78 -21.77 12.56 -4.94
N GLN A 79 -21.71 13.88 -4.72
CA GLN A 79 -20.48 14.64 -4.56
C GLN A 79 -19.64 14.18 -3.37
N GLU A 80 -20.23 13.97 -2.18
CA GLU A 80 -19.47 13.51 -1.02
C GLU A 80 -18.85 12.14 -1.25
N LYS A 81 -19.58 11.23 -1.90
CA LYS A 81 -19.07 9.90 -2.25
C LYS A 81 -17.94 9.96 -3.28
N CYS A 82 -18.11 10.74 -4.35
CA CYS A 82 -17.10 10.93 -5.37
C CYS A 82 -15.81 11.54 -4.79
N VAL A 83 -15.94 12.53 -3.91
CA VAL A 83 -14.80 13.15 -3.23
C VAL A 83 -14.13 12.18 -2.27
N ASN A 84 -14.89 11.42 -1.47
CA ASN A 84 -14.32 10.42 -0.58
C ASN A 84 -13.59 9.31 -1.35
N GLU A 85 -14.18 8.77 -2.41
CA GLU A 85 -13.53 7.76 -3.26
C GLU A 85 -12.23 8.29 -3.90
N LEU A 86 -12.21 9.55 -4.33
CA LEU A 86 -11.01 10.20 -4.84
C LEU A 86 -9.93 10.35 -3.76
N VAL A 87 -10.32 10.73 -2.56
CA VAL A 87 -9.41 10.88 -1.41
C VAL A 87 -8.85 9.52 -1.01
N ASP A 88 -9.69 8.50 -0.88
CA ASP A 88 -9.30 7.14 -0.55
C ASP A 88 -8.35 6.56 -1.60
N GLY A 89 -8.63 6.77 -2.89
CA GLY A 89 -7.75 6.37 -3.98
C GLY A 89 -6.39 7.07 -3.95
N SER A 90 -6.38 8.37 -3.64
CA SER A 90 -5.15 9.16 -3.52
C SER A 90 -4.30 8.71 -2.32
N LEU A 91 -4.94 8.40 -1.20
CA LEU A 91 -4.28 7.86 -0.01
C LEU A 91 -3.66 6.48 -0.29
N GLY A 92 -4.40 5.59 -0.97
CA GLY A 92 -3.89 4.28 -1.36
C GLY A 92 -2.65 4.36 -2.29
N LEU A 93 -2.63 5.32 -3.22
CA LEU A 93 -1.45 5.58 -4.05
C LEU A 93 -0.24 6.04 -3.22
N LEU A 94 -0.46 6.88 -2.20
CA LEU A 94 0.59 7.34 -1.30
C LEU A 94 1.17 6.19 -0.47
N ASP A 95 0.33 5.27 0.02
CA ASP A 95 0.76 4.09 0.77
C ASP A 95 1.63 3.15 -0.08
N ILE A 96 1.22 2.92 -1.34
CA ILE A 96 2.01 2.13 -2.31
C ILE A 96 3.35 2.82 -2.57
N TYR A 97 3.34 4.15 -2.79
CA TYR A 97 4.57 4.91 -3.00
C TYR A 97 5.50 4.85 -1.78
N SER A 98 4.97 4.97 -0.57
CA SER A 98 5.76 4.84 0.67
C SER A 98 6.40 3.45 0.76
N THR A 99 5.62 2.40 0.52
CA THR A 99 6.11 1.02 0.53
C THR A 99 7.22 0.81 -0.50
N ALA A 100 7.04 1.32 -1.72
CA ALA A 100 8.05 1.24 -2.77
C ALA A 100 9.34 1.99 -2.40
N LYS A 101 9.22 3.17 -1.81
CA LYS A 101 10.35 3.96 -1.31
C LYS A 101 11.13 3.19 -0.25
N ASP A 102 10.45 2.57 0.71
CA ASP A 102 11.09 1.79 1.77
C ASP A 102 11.81 0.55 1.23
N ALA A 103 11.22 -0.16 0.26
CA ALA A 103 11.87 -1.29 -0.42
C ALA A 103 13.17 -0.87 -1.15
N VAL A 104 13.15 0.29 -1.81
CA VAL A 104 14.34 0.86 -2.46
C VAL A 104 15.40 1.24 -1.43
N LEU A 105 15.01 1.85 -0.31
CA LEU A 105 15.94 2.20 0.77
C LEU A 105 16.58 0.95 1.39
N HIS A 106 15.80 -0.08 1.66
CA HIS A 106 16.30 -1.37 2.15
C HIS A 106 17.30 -1.99 1.17
N THR A 107 16.99 -1.97 -0.13
CA THR A 107 17.92 -2.47 -1.17
C THR A 107 19.23 -1.68 -1.18
N LYS A 108 19.18 -0.35 -0.98
CA LYS A 108 20.37 0.50 -0.89
C LYS A 108 21.22 0.17 0.33
N GLU A 109 20.58 -0.15 1.45
CA GLU A 109 21.26 -0.58 2.67
C GLU A 109 21.95 -1.93 2.48
N CYS A 110 21.25 -2.94 1.97
CA CYS A 110 21.84 -4.24 1.63
C CYS A 110 23.04 -4.10 0.68
N ALA A 111 22.93 -3.24 -0.34
CA ALA A 111 24.04 -2.99 -1.27
C ALA A 111 25.27 -2.38 -0.56
N ARG A 112 25.07 -1.47 0.41
CA ARG A 112 26.15 -0.91 1.22
C ARG A 112 26.78 -1.97 2.14
N GLU A 113 25.98 -2.86 2.72
CA GLU A 113 26.48 -3.97 3.54
C GLU A 113 27.36 -4.92 2.72
N ILE A 114 26.91 -5.33 1.53
CA ILE A 114 27.68 -6.18 0.61
C ILE A 114 29.00 -5.48 0.23
N GLN A 115 28.95 -4.20 -0.10
CA GLN A 115 30.15 -3.43 -0.41
C GLN A 115 31.12 -3.40 0.78
N SER A 116 30.61 -3.22 2.00
CA SER A 116 31.41 -3.24 3.22
C SER A 116 32.04 -4.61 3.47
N ILE A 117 31.30 -5.71 3.29
CA ILE A 117 31.82 -7.07 3.41
C ILE A 117 32.93 -7.32 2.39
N ARG A 118 32.72 -6.90 1.13
CA ARG A 118 33.76 -7.01 0.09
C ARG A 118 35.03 -6.27 0.46
N ARG A 119 34.93 -5.03 0.97
CA ARG A 119 36.11 -4.25 1.43
C ARG A 119 36.84 -4.97 2.57
N ARG A 120 36.12 -5.57 3.51
CA ARG A 120 36.72 -6.41 4.58
C ARG A 120 37.36 -7.69 4.02
N LYS A 121 36.78 -8.30 2.98
CA LYS A 121 37.32 -9.52 2.34
C LYS A 121 38.64 -9.26 1.59
N VAL A 122 38.88 -8.05 1.07
CA VAL A 122 40.21 -7.65 0.56
C VAL A 122 41.27 -7.79 1.67
N SER A 123 40.92 -7.48 2.92
CA SER A 123 41.80 -7.75 4.07
C SER A 123 42.05 -9.25 4.26
N LEU A 124 41.03 -10.10 4.10
CA LEU A 124 41.18 -11.56 4.23
C LEU A 124 42.15 -12.13 3.19
N GLU A 125 42.11 -11.65 1.94
CA GLU A 125 43.07 -12.07 0.91
C GLU A 125 44.52 -11.75 1.29
N THR A 126 44.76 -10.58 1.91
CA THR A 126 46.10 -10.23 2.41
C THR A 126 46.54 -11.14 3.55
N GLU A 127 45.64 -11.51 4.45
CA GLU A 127 45.93 -12.41 5.58
C GLU A 127 46.22 -13.84 5.10
N ILE A 128 45.48 -14.33 4.10
CA ILE A 128 45.74 -15.61 3.43
C ILE A 128 47.11 -15.61 2.76
N LYS A 129 47.49 -14.52 2.07
CA LYS A 129 48.82 -14.38 1.44
C LYS A 129 49.94 -14.41 2.49
N LYS A 130 49.79 -13.71 3.61
CA LYS A 130 50.75 -13.74 4.73
C LYS A 130 50.91 -15.16 5.29
N TYR A 131 49.80 -15.83 5.58
CA TYR A 131 49.82 -17.22 6.09
C TYR A 131 50.51 -18.18 5.11
N SER A 132 50.22 -18.07 3.81
CA SER A 132 50.86 -18.88 2.77
C SER A 132 52.38 -18.65 2.69
N ALA A 133 52.83 -17.39 2.78
CA ALA A 133 54.25 -17.05 2.81
C ALA A 133 54.93 -17.66 4.05
N SER A 134 54.33 -17.51 5.23
CA SER A 134 54.82 -18.12 6.47
C SER A 134 54.95 -19.65 6.34
N ARG A 135 53.93 -20.32 5.80
CA ARG A 135 53.95 -21.77 5.56
C ARG A 135 55.09 -22.19 4.61
N LYS A 136 55.37 -21.41 3.57
CA LYS A 136 56.50 -21.66 2.64
C LYS A 136 57.85 -21.56 3.37
N VAL A 137 58.02 -20.58 4.25
CA VAL A 137 59.24 -20.43 5.06
C VAL A 137 59.44 -21.63 5.97
N VAL A 138 58.40 -22.03 6.72
CA VAL A 138 58.44 -23.23 7.58
C VAL A 138 58.78 -24.48 6.79
N LYS A 139 58.13 -24.70 5.63
CA LYS A 139 58.42 -25.84 4.75
C LYS A 139 59.88 -25.87 4.31
N LYS A 140 60.44 -24.72 3.91
CA LYS A 140 61.86 -24.61 3.53
C LYS A 140 62.79 -24.89 4.72
N ALA A 141 62.46 -24.41 5.91
CA ALA A 141 63.24 -24.65 7.11
C ALA A 141 63.28 -26.14 7.48
N ILE A 142 62.12 -26.82 7.47
CA ILE A 142 62.02 -28.27 7.70
C ILE A 142 62.85 -29.03 6.66
N GLN A 143 62.69 -28.71 5.37
CA GLN A 143 63.44 -29.37 4.31
C GLN A 143 64.95 -29.22 4.50
N LYS A 144 65.42 -28.01 4.87
CA LYS A 144 66.83 -27.72 5.12
C LYS A 144 67.37 -28.51 6.32
N ALA A 145 66.59 -28.63 7.39
CA ALA A 145 66.96 -29.43 8.55
C ALA A 145 67.10 -30.92 8.18
N LEU A 146 66.13 -31.47 7.45
CA LEU A 146 66.16 -32.86 6.97
C LEU A 146 67.36 -33.14 6.04
N THR A 147 67.68 -32.24 5.12
CA THR A 147 68.86 -32.40 4.26
C THR A 147 70.17 -32.33 5.04
N SER A 148 70.23 -31.50 6.08
CA SER A 148 71.43 -31.37 6.91
C SER A 148 71.66 -32.63 7.75
N LEU A 149 70.60 -33.25 8.27
CA LEU A 149 70.68 -34.53 8.98
C LEU A 149 71.21 -35.67 8.09
N LYS A 150 70.72 -35.76 6.85
CA LYS A 150 71.16 -36.79 5.88
C LYS A 150 72.62 -36.61 5.42
N GLY A 151 73.10 -35.36 5.37
CA GLY A 151 74.51 -35.05 5.10
C GLY A 151 75.46 -35.44 6.25
N VAL A 152 74.95 -35.60 7.47
CA VAL A 152 75.74 -36.05 8.63
C VAL A 152 75.88 -37.57 8.64
N GLU A 153 74.87 -38.34 8.22
CA GLU A 153 74.96 -39.82 8.08
C GLU A 153 75.99 -40.29 7.04
N SER A 154 76.27 -39.49 6.01
CA SER A 154 77.26 -39.81 4.96
C SER A 154 78.71 -39.49 5.34
N LYS A 155 78.94 -38.85 6.50
CA LYS A 155 80.27 -38.60 7.08
C LYS A 155 80.55 -39.44 8.32
N SER A 156 79.55 -40.06 8.91
CA SER A 156 79.74 -41.06 9.95
C SER A 156 79.83 -42.45 9.34
N SER A 157 81.00 -42.78 8.79
CA SER A 157 81.47 -44.16 8.81
C SER A 157 81.66 -44.56 10.28
N PHE A 158 80.57 -44.94 10.94
CA PHE A 158 80.66 -45.71 12.17
C PHE A 158 81.23 -47.07 11.78
N SER A 159 82.53 -47.21 11.96
CA SER A 159 83.20 -48.51 12.04
C SER A 159 82.53 -49.33 13.13
N PRO A 160 82.02 -50.54 12.86
CA PRO A 160 81.62 -51.45 13.91
C PRO A 160 82.90 -51.95 14.59
N SER A 161 83.26 -51.35 15.72
CA SER A 161 84.27 -51.91 16.61
C SER A 161 83.66 -53.10 17.33
N SER A 162 84.40 -54.19 17.27
CA SER A 162 84.01 -55.55 17.57
C SER A 162 84.03 -55.92 19.06
N LYS A 163 83.12 -56.84 19.41
CA LYS A 163 83.27 -58.04 20.26
C LYS A 163 82.56 -58.11 21.62
N TYR A 164 82.01 -59.32 21.80
CA TYR A 164 81.68 -60.10 23.00
C TYR A 164 80.25 -60.03 23.56
N GLY A 165 79.63 -61.23 23.63
CA GLY A 165 78.70 -61.56 24.72
C GLY A 165 77.31 -62.01 24.29
N CYS A 166 77.16 -63.31 24.03
CA CYS A 166 75.88 -64.00 24.10
C CYS A 166 75.37 -63.96 25.55
N CYS A 167 74.10 -63.62 25.78
CA CYS A 167 73.30 -64.19 26.87
C CYS A 167 71.81 -63.94 26.59
N ALA A 168 71.13 -65.02 26.21
CA ALA A 168 69.69 -65.15 26.35
C ALA A 168 69.34 -65.39 27.82
N VAL A 169 68.42 -64.59 28.38
CA VAL A 169 67.14 -64.94 29.03
C VAL A 169 66.33 -63.66 29.12
#